data_AF-A0A081S335-F1
#
_entry.id   AF-A0A081S335-F1
#
_cell.length_a   1.000
_cell.length_b   1.000
_cell.length_c   1.000
_cell.angle_alpha   90.00
_cell.angle_beta   90.00
_cell.angle_gamma   90.00
#
_symmetry.space_group_name_H-M   'P 1'
#
loop_
_entity.id
_entity.type
_entity.pdbx_description
1 polymer ?
#
loop_
_entity_poly.entity_id
_entity_poly.type
_entity_poly.pdbx_seq_one_letter_code
_entity_poly.pdbx_strand_id
1 'polypeptide(L)' 'MVVDNDEDGINDDVDLCPNLKESWNKYNDDDGCPDIAPEQSRYKHDADLDDIINEYDLCPLEPEDYDGDLDTDGCPDN' A
#
# COMPACT_ATOMS: atom_id res chain seq x y z
N MET A 1 6.46 -13.25 -32.93
CA MET A 1 7.24 -12.92 -31.73
C MET A 1 6.31 -12.10 -30.89
N VAL A 2 6.09 -12.56 -29.66
CA VAL A 2 5.31 -11.81 -28.69
C VAL A 2 6.30 -10.90 -27.98
N VAL A 3 5.97 -9.62 -27.86
CA VAL A 3 6.86 -8.59 -27.26
C VAL A 3 6.30 -8.26 -25.89
N ASP A 4 7.19 -8.21 -24.92
CA ASP A 4 6.99 -7.86 -23.51
C ASP A 4 8.24 -7.07 -23.14
N ASN A 5 8.14 -5.74 -23.11
CA ASN A 5 9.30 -4.85 -22.97
C ASN A 5 9.81 -4.70 -21.53
N ASP A 6 8.94 -4.83 -20.53
CA ASP A 6 9.30 -4.68 -19.10
C ASP A 6 9.35 -6.02 -18.34
N GLU A 7 9.15 -7.11 -19.09
CA GLU A 7 9.32 -8.49 -18.67
C GLU A 7 8.44 -8.85 -17.48
N ASP A 8 7.22 -8.29 -17.42
CA ASP A 8 6.26 -8.54 -16.36
C ASP A 8 5.39 -9.78 -16.60
N GLY A 9 5.38 -10.31 -17.82
CA GLY A 9 4.62 -11.49 -18.23
C GLY A 9 3.33 -11.18 -18.99
N ILE A 10 3.01 -9.89 -19.21
CA ILE A 10 1.91 -9.39 -20.03
C ILE A 10 2.51 -8.89 -21.35
N ASN A 11 1.81 -9.12 -22.45
CA ASN A 11 2.32 -8.74 -23.76
C ASN A 11 1.97 -7.29 -24.07
N ASP A 12 2.89 -6.57 -24.71
CA ASP A 12 2.74 -5.16 -25.09
C ASP A 12 1.43 -4.83 -25.84
N ASP A 13 0.80 -5.80 -26.51
CA ASP A 13 -0.43 -5.60 -27.27
C ASP A 13 -1.71 -5.55 -26.41
N VAL A 14 -1.64 -6.05 -25.18
CA VAL A 14 -2.72 -6.05 -24.19
C VAL A 14 -2.38 -5.32 -22.90
N ASP A 15 -1.09 -5.05 -22.67
CA ASP A 15 -0.55 -4.26 -21.57
C ASP A 15 -0.92 -2.77 -21.69
N LEU A 16 -1.50 -2.19 -20.62
CA LEU A 16 -1.83 -0.77 -20.55
C LEU A 16 -0.60 0.12 -20.30
N CYS A 17 0.46 -0.44 -19.72
CA CYS A 17 1.73 0.21 -19.43
C CYS A 17 2.96 -0.55 -19.97
N PRO A 18 3.18 -0.64 -21.30
CA PRO A 18 4.22 -1.48 -21.95
C PRO A 18 5.70 -1.15 -21.68
N ASN A 19 6.00 -0.32 -20.69
CA ASN A 19 7.36 0.02 -20.29
C ASN A 19 7.51 0.11 -18.76
N LEU A 20 6.47 -0.26 -18.02
CA LEU A 20 6.41 -0.19 -16.56
C LEU A 20 5.88 -1.52 -16.04
N LYS A 21 6.78 -2.29 -15.46
CA LYS A 21 6.50 -3.60 -14.90
C LYS A 21 5.29 -3.61 -13.96
N GLU A 22 4.35 -4.53 -14.18
CA GLU A 22 3.26 -4.84 -13.27
C GLU A 22 3.73 -5.12 -11.83
N SER A 23 2.92 -4.67 -10.86
CA SER A 23 3.08 -4.90 -9.44
C SER A 23 2.13 -6.00 -8.96
N TRP A 24 2.58 -7.25 -9.03
CA TRP A 24 1.85 -8.45 -8.56
C TRP A 24 1.48 -8.40 -7.06
N ASN A 25 0.42 -7.67 -6.73
CA ASN A 25 0.01 -7.31 -5.38
C ASN A 25 -1.45 -7.71 -5.08
N LYS A 26 -2.12 -8.41 -6.01
CA LYS A 26 -3.53 -8.85 -5.96
C LYS A 26 -4.55 -7.74 -6.23
N TYR A 27 -4.11 -6.61 -6.75
CA TYR A 27 -4.93 -5.50 -7.22
C TYR A 27 -4.56 -5.27 -8.69
N ASN A 28 -5.57 -5.27 -9.56
CA ASN A 28 -5.47 -5.20 -11.03
C ASN A 28 -4.28 -5.87 -11.75
N ASP A 29 -3.68 -6.93 -11.19
CA ASP A 29 -2.52 -7.69 -11.72
C ASP A 29 -2.58 -8.14 -13.20
N ASP A 30 -3.72 -8.00 -13.88
CA ASP A 30 -3.90 -8.39 -15.30
C ASP A 30 -3.89 -7.17 -16.26
N ASP A 31 -3.74 -5.95 -15.75
CA ASP A 31 -3.80 -4.72 -16.55
C ASP A 31 -2.44 -4.25 -17.08
N GLY A 32 -1.34 -4.77 -16.53
CA GLY A 32 0.03 -4.50 -16.94
C GLY A 32 0.59 -3.19 -16.41
N CYS A 33 -0.15 -2.49 -15.53
CA CYS A 33 0.27 -1.25 -14.93
C CYS A 33 0.63 -1.41 -13.46
N PRO A 34 1.79 -0.89 -12.99
CA PRO A 34 2.12 -0.92 -11.58
C PRO A 34 1.10 -0.15 -10.76
N ASP A 35 0.46 -0.86 -9.84
CA ASP A 35 -0.50 -0.27 -8.92
C ASP A 35 -0.15 -0.53 -7.45
N ILE A 36 -1.00 -0.01 -6.56
CA ILE A 36 -0.85 -0.17 -5.11
C ILE A 36 -2.18 -0.69 -4.58
N ALA A 37 -2.15 -1.91 -4.04
CA ALA A 37 -3.30 -2.48 -3.37
C ALA A 37 -3.79 -1.56 -2.22
N PRO A 38 -5.10 -1.48 -1.97
CA PRO A 38 -5.65 -0.69 -0.85
C PRO A 38 -5.01 -1.02 0.51
N GLU A 39 -4.72 -2.30 0.76
CA GLU A 39 -4.06 -2.74 1.99
C GLU A 39 -2.62 -2.20 2.09
N GLN A 40 -1.87 -2.18 0.97
CA GLN A 40 -0.52 -1.60 0.92
C GLN A 40 -0.53 -0.08 1.12
N SER A 41 -1.61 0.59 0.70
CA SER A 41 -1.77 2.03 0.93
C SER A 41 -1.95 2.37 2.41
N ARG A 42 -2.49 1.46 3.23
CA ARG A 42 -2.61 1.67 4.68
C ARG A 42 -1.24 1.85 5.32
N TYR A 43 -0.28 0.96 5.06
CA TYR A 43 1.11 1.07 5.55
C TYR A 43 1.81 2.39 5.22
N LYS A 44 1.42 3.04 4.12
CA LYS A 44 1.98 4.36 3.72
C LYS A 44 1.45 5.49 4.60
N HIS A 45 0.20 5.34 5.06
CA HIS A 45 -0.54 6.39 5.76
C HIS A 45 -0.72 6.12 7.25
N ASP A 46 -0.44 4.90 7.72
CA ASP A 46 -0.56 4.40 9.10
C ASP A 46 0.64 3.44 9.27
N ALA A 47 1.71 3.92 9.90
CA ALA A 47 3.03 3.28 9.83
C ALA A 47 3.27 2.21 10.90
N ASP A 48 2.59 2.29 12.05
CA ASP A 48 2.59 1.29 13.11
C ASP A 48 1.34 0.39 13.13
N LEU A 49 0.36 0.69 12.27
CA LEU A 49 -0.80 -0.14 11.94
C LEU A 49 -1.84 -0.20 13.05
N ASP A 50 -2.00 0.90 13.78
CA ASP A 50 -2.92 1.00 14.90
C ASP A 50 -4.32 1.55 14.53
N ASP A 51 -4.61 1.73 13.22
CA ASP A 51 -5.84 2.32 12.66
C ASP A 51 -5.93 3.85 12.72
N ILE A 52 -4.88 4.55 13.17
CA ILE A 52 -4.78 6.01 13.14
C ILE A 52 -3.80 6.40 12.03
N ILE A 53 -4.20 7.34 11.17
CA ILE A 53 -3.29 7.75 10.09
C ILE A 53 -2.21 8.68 10.65
N ASN A 54 -0.98 8.54 10.16
CA ASN A 54 0.22 9.31 10.52
C ASN A 54 0.03 10.83 10.58
N GLU A 55 -0.95 11.40 9.85
CA GLU A 55 -1.27 12.84 9.89
C GLU A 55 -2.09 13.24 11.13
N TYR A 56 -2.84 12.30 11.71
CA TYR A 56 -3.66 12.46 12.91
C TYR A 56 -3.10 11.73 14.13
N ASP A 57 -2.01 11.00 13.95
CA ASP A 57 -1.31 10.24 14.96
C ASP A 57 -0.20 11.09 15.62
N LEU A 58 -0.22 11.19 16.96
CA LEU A 58 0.81 11.89 17.73
C LEU A 58 2.11 11.09 17.89
N CYS A 59 2.05 9.75 17.80
CA CYS A 59 3.19 8.84 17.85
C CYS A 59 3.21 7.91 16.62
N PRO A 60 3.49 8.40 15.38
CA PRO A 60 3.33 7.65 14.11
C PRO A 60 4.16 6.37 13.90
N LEU A 61 4.89 5.92 14.92
CA LEU A 61 5.75 4.73 14.88
C LEU A 61 5.57 3.87 16.14
N GLU A 62 4.70 4.25 17.06
CA GLU A 62 4.41 3.54 18.29
C GLU A 62 2.89 3.35 18.41
N PRO A 63 2.39 2.12 18.26
CA PRO A 63 0.97 1.87 18.16
C PRO A 63 0.24 2.19 19.47
N GLU A 64 -0.94 2.78 19.34
CA GLU A 64 -1.93 2.94 20.41
C GLU A 64 -2.22 1.63 21.15
N ASP A 65 -2.37 1.68 22.48
CA ASP A 65 -2.57 0.49 23.31
C ASP A 65 -4.03 0.25 23.73
N TYR A 66 -4.93 1.18 23.37
CA TYR A 66 -6.38 1.05 23.50
C TYR A 66 -6.82 0.65 24.93
N ASP A 67 -6.26 1.32 25.93
CA ASP A 67 -6.43 0.98 27.35
C ASP A 67 -7.62 1.71 28.03
N GLY A 68 -8.26 2.64 27.31
CA GLY A 68 -9.38 3.44 27.78
C GLY A 68 -9.01 4.84 28.28
N ASP A 69 -7.74 5.22 28.28
CA ASP A 69 -7.27 6.60 28.28
C ASP A 69 -6.89 7.00 26.83
N LEU A 70 -7.09 8.28 26.49
CA LEU A 70 -6.83 8.93 25.19
C LEU A 70 -6.71 8.08 23.88
N ASP A 71 -7.50 7.00 23.70
CA ASP A 71 -7.48 6.00 22.59
C ASP A 71 -7.63 6.53 21.13
N THR A 72 -7.57 7.84 20.92
CA THR A 72 -7.73 8.50 19.63
C THR A 72 -6.59 9.46 19.31
N ASP A 73 -5.59 9.58 20.19
CA ASP A 73 -4.45 10.47 19.98
C ASP A 73 -3.26 9.76 19.29
N GLY A 74 -3.28 8.42 19.25
CA GLY A 74 -2.29 7.60 18.55
C GLY A 74 -1.02 7.40 19.36
N CYS A 75 -1.06 7.60 20.67
CA CYS A 75 0.08 7.40 21.54
C CYS A 75 -0.29 6.47 22.70
N PRO A 76 0.55 5.46 23.01
CA PRO A 76 0.29 4.61 24.16
C PRO A 76 0.31 5.41 25.47
N ASP A 77 -0.78 5.31 26.23
CA ASP A 77 -0.94 5.94 27.53
C ASP A 77 -0.34 5.07 28.65
N ASN A 78 0.23 5.69 29.70
CA ASN A 78 0.82 4.98 30.84
C ASN A 78 0.46 5.61 32.19
#